data_AF-A0A817WZJ9-F1
#
_entry.id   AF-A0A817WZJ9-F1
#
_cell.length_a   1.000
_cell.length_b   1.000
_cell.length_c   1.000
_cell.angle_alpha   90.00
_cell.angle_beta   90.00
_cell.angle_gamma   90.00
#
_symmetry.space_group_name_H-M   'P 1'
#
loop_
_entity.id
_entity.type
_entity.pdbx_description
1 polymer ?
#
loop_
_entity_poly.entity_id
_entity_poly.type
_entity_poly.pdbx_seq_one_letter_code
_entity_poly.pdbx_strand_id
1 'polypeptide(L)'
;MFCYAVFIAVTLFAIGSNGKATKSVTDEPKRCCVPKQFSSVMSTSSGVVLPDGKTLGTYGTYNFSYDSDRGMVGMQGVSFSAFDQQKSNLWIIENMKDGKIYTYDLDSKQCYKSTMPIQPLTCIPDTATYIRSVTYGYGNKQIIGDTWLVKIDQAITYSTVSRDGLCVPLTGNSFLQNP
;
A
#
# COMPACT_ATOMS: atom_id res chain seq x y z
N MET A 1 23.22 18.67 -2.06
CA MET A 1 24.17 18.30 -3.12
C MET A 1 23.54 17.14 -3.87
N PHE A 2 23.07 17.37 -5.10
CA PHE A 2 22.33 16.39 -5.91
C PHE A 2 23.29 15.44 -6.62
N CYS A 3 22.86 14.19 -6.83
CA CYS A 3 23.44 13.34 -7.86
C CYS A 3 22.37 12.37 -8.43
N TYR A 4 22.01 12.60 -9.70
CA TYR A 4 21.33 11.66 -10.58
C TYR A 4 22.35 11.16 -11.62
N ALA A 5 22.24 9.90 -12.07
CA ALA A 5 22.28 9.48 -13.48
C ALA A 5 22.31 7.96 -13.64
N VAL A 6 21.37 7.40 -14.41
CA VAL A 6 21.63 6.25 -15.30
C VAL A 6 20.89 6.50 -16.62
N PHE A 7 21.61 6.29 -17.72
CA PHE A 7 21.20 6.53 -19.11
C PHE A 7 20.17 5.51 -19.61
N ILE A 8 19.17 5.97 -20.37
CA ILE A 8 18.31 5.14 -21.23
C ILE A 8 18.61 5.56 -22.68
N ALA A 9 19.00 4.61 -23.51
CA ALA A 9 18.97 4.77 -24.97
C ALA A 9 17.79 3.95 -25.51
N VAL A 10 16.77 4.64 -26.04
CA VAL A 10 15.69 4.03 -26.83
C VAL A 10 15.57 4.81 -28.13
N THR A 11 15.69 4.08 -29.23
CA THR A 11 15.61 4.59 -30.60
C THR A 11 14.18 5.01 -30.92
N LEU A 12 14.00 6.28 -31.30
CA LEU A 12 12.74 6.84 -31.78
C LEU A 12 12.40 6.30 -33.19
N PHE A 13 11.22 5.71 -33.35
CA PHE A 13 10.48 5.77 -34.61
C PHE A 13 9.40 6.84 -34.49
N ALA A 14 9.57 7.95 -35.21
CA ALA A 14 8.56 8.98 -35.37
C ALA A 14 7.80 8.73 -36.69
N ILE A 15 6.56 8.25 -36.60
CA ILE A 15 5.56 8.45 -37.65
C ILE A 15 4.51 9.38 -37.04
N GLY A 16 4.58 10.64 -37.47
CA GLY A 16 3.66 11.69 -37.03
C GLY A 16 2.27 11.50 -37.63
N SER A 17 1.27 11.42 -36.76
CA SER A 17 -0.10 11.75 -37.09
C SER A 17 -0.52 12.94 -36.24
N ASN A 18 -0.85 14.06 -36.88
CA ASN A 18 -1.42 15.26 -36.25
C ASN A 18 -2.90 15.02 -35.91
N GLY A 19 -3.19 13.96 -35.14
CA GLY A 19 -4.49 13.79 -34.52
C GLY A 19 -4.57 14.73 -33.34
N LYS A 20 -5.49 15.71 -33.38
CA LYS A 20 -5.92 16.40 -32.15
C LYS A 20 -6.38 15.31 -31.19
N ALA A 21 -5.57 15.03 -30.16
CA ALA A 21 -5.94 14.14 -29.08
C ALA A 21 -7.12 14.80 -28.36
N THR A 22 -8.33 14.49 -28.80
CA THR A 22 -9.49 14.56 -27.94
C THR A 22 -9.10 13.76 -26.71
N LYS A 23 -8.97 14.42 -25.56
CA LYS A 23 -8.92 13.73 -24.28
C LYS A 23 -10.17 12.85 -24.27
N SER A 24 -9.98 11.58 -24.62
CA SER A 24 -10.93 10.54 -24.29
C SER A 24 -11.26 10.80 -22.84
N VAL A 25 -12.52 11.10 -22.55
CA VAL A 25 -13.03 11.02 -21.19
C VAL A 25 -12.84 9.56 -20.85
N THR A 26 -11.66 9.22 -20.36
CA THR A 26 -11.39 7.92 -19.77
C THR A 26 -12.33 7.89 -18.59
N ASP A 27 -13.44 7.16 -18.74
CA ASP A 27 -14.44 7.00 -17.70
C ASP A 27 -13.73 6.55 -16.43
N GLU A 28 -13.53 7.51 -15.54
CA GLU A 28 -12.89 7.28 -14.25
C GLU A 28 -13.75 6.26 -13.50
N PRO A 29 -13.16 5.16 -12.99
CA PRO A 29 -13.92 4.16 -12.27
C PRO A 29 -14.63 4.76 -11.07
N LYS A 30 -15.81 4.23 -10.75
CA LYS A 30 -16.56 4.68 -9.58
C LYS A 30 -15.74 4.44 -8.30
N ARG A 31 -15.53 5.49 -7.50
CA ARG A 31 -14.95 5.39 -6.16
C ARG A 31 -15.78 4.44 -5.28
N CYS A 32 -15.11 3.72 -4.39
CA CYS A 32 -15.72 2.70 -3.54
C CYS A 32 -15.11 2.70 -2.13
N CYS A 33 -15.73 1.93 -1.23
CA CYS A 33 -15.26 1.71 0.12
C CYS A 33 -14.92 0.24 0.33
N VAL A 34 -13.85 -0.03 1.07
CA VAL A 34 -13.47 -1.40 1.44
C VAL A 34 -14.58 -2.06 2.26
N PRO A 35 -14.70 -3.39 2.23
CA PRO A 35 -15.66 -4.10 3.06
C PRO A 35 -15.49 -3.74 4.53
N LYS A 36 -16.62 -3.55 5.23
CA LYS A 36 -16.61 -3.17 6.65
C LYS A 36 -15.86 -4.14 7.54
N GLN A 37 -15.90 -5.43 7.20
CA GLN A 37 -15.27 -6.52 7.92
C GLN A 37 -14.73 -7.51 6.91
N PHE A 38 -13.46 -7.90 7.05
CA PHE A 38 -12.87 -8.96 6.24
C PHE A 38 -11.62 -9.52 6.93
N SER A 39 -11.23 -10.72 6.52
CA SER A 39 -9.95 -11.33 6.87
C SER A 39 -9.22 -11.72 5.59
N SER A 40 -7.89 -11.64 5.62
CA SER A 40 -7.03 -11.96 4.48
C SER A 40 -5.64 -12.40 4.95
N VAL A 41 -4.80 -12.78 4.00
CA VAL A 41 -3.35 -12.88 4.20
C VAL A 41 -2.71 -11.67 3.52
N MET A 42 -1.92 -10.91 4.27
CA MET A 42 -1.22 -9.73 3.79
C MET A 42 0.28 -9.98 3.84
N SER A 43 0.97 -9.67 2.75
CA SER A 43 2.43 -9.55 2.74
C SER A 43 2.81 -8.08 2.73
N THR A 44 3.79 -7.73 3.55
CA THR A 44 4.31 -6.37 3.67
C THR A 44 5.78 -6.37 3.34
N SER A 45 6.25 -5.33 2.66
CA SER A 45 7.66 -4.97 2.62
C SER A 45 7.78 -3.50 2.96
N SER A 46 8.78 -3.15 3.76
CA SER A 46 9.10 -1.77 4.09
C SER A 46 10.60 -1.57 4.04
N GLY A 47 11.01 -0.34 3.76
CA GLY A 47 12.42 0.02 3.74
C GLY A 47 12.62 1.48 4.08
N VAL A 48 13.75 1.78 4.70
CA VAL A 48 14.18 3.13 5.03
C VAL A 48 15.65 3.31 4.67
N VAL A 49 15.99 4.46 4.11
CA VAL A 49 17.38 4.89 3.90
C VAL A 49 17.78 5.74 5.09
N LEU A 50 18.82 5.33 5.79
CA LEU A 50 19.38 6.03 6.95
C LEU A 50 20.23 7.23 6.51
N PRO A 51 20.49 8.21 7.39
CA PRO A 51 21.33 9.37 7.08
C PRO A 51 22.76 9.02 6.63
N ASP A 52 23.29 7.86 7.04
CA ASP A 52 24.60 7.34 6.63
C ASP A 52 24.57 6.62 5.26
N GLY A 53 23.42 6.61 4.58
CA GLY A 53 23.20 5.97 3.29
C GLY A 53 22.91 4.47 3.36
N LYS A 54 22.94 3.84 4.56
CA LYS A 54 22.55 2.44 4.68
C LYS A 54 21.04 2.26 4.53
N THR A 55 20.64 1.10 4.04
CA THR A 55 19.23 0.74 3.89
C THR A 55 18.84 -0.31 4.92
N LEU A 56 17.78 -0.05 5.69
CA LEU A 56 17.09 -1.07 6.47
C LEU A 56 15.86 -1.53 5.71
N GLY A 57 15.63 -2.84 5.67
CA GLY A 57 14.48 -3.43 5.02
C GLY A 57 13.84 -4.48 5.92
N THR A 58 12.52 -4.52 5.92
CA THR A 58 11.75 -5.59 6.55
C THR A 58 10.73 -6.14 5.58
N TYR A 59 10.45 -7.43 5.66
CA TYR A 59 9.35 -8.05 4.95
C TYR A 59 8.64 -9.05 5.87
N GLY A 60 7.36 -9.28 5.63
CA GLY A 60 6.58 -10.16 6.49
C GLY A 60 5.30 -10.62 5.85
N THR A 61 4.71 -11.65 6.44
CA THR A 61 3.41 -12.19 6.05
C THR A 61 2.56 -12.36 7.29
N TYR A 62 1.33 -11.83 7.23
CA TYR A 62 0.41 -11.75 8.36
C TYR A 62 -0.98 -12.24 7.95
N ASN A 63 -1.61 -13.01 8.83
CA ASN A 63 -3.06 -13.15 8.85
C ASN A 63 -3.62 -11.82 9.34
N PHE A 64 -4.42 -11.17 8.51
CA PHE A 64 -4.95 -9.82 8.70
C PHE A 64 -6.46 -9.89 8.89
N SER A 65 -6.99 -9.15 9.84
CA SER A 65 -8.42 -8.99 10.10
C SER A 65 -8.75 -7.52 10.33
N TYR A 66 -9.79 -7.04 9.64
CA TYR A 66 -10.27 -5.66 9.71
C TYR A 66 -11.71 -5.63 10.20
N ASP A 67 -12.01 -4.72 11.13
CA ASP A 67 -13.36 -4.44 11.62
C ASP A 67 -13.56 -2.92 11.79
N SER A 68 -14.15 -2.30 10.77
CA SER A 68 -14.43 -0.86 10.74
C SER A 68 -15.45 -0.41 11.79
N ASP A 69 -16.44 -1.24 12.12
CA ASP A 69 -17.48 -0.87 13.08
C ASP A 69 -16.87 -0.75 14.49
N ARG A 70 -15.94 -1.65 14.81
CA ARG A 70 -15.16 -1.56 16.06
C ARG A 70 -13.97 -0.61 15.97
N GLY A 71 -13.52 -0.26 14.77
CA GLY A 71 -12.34 0.56 14.56
C GLY A 71 -11.06 -0.20 14.92
N MET A 72 -11.00 -1.49 14.58
CA MET A 72 -9.92 -2.40 14.99
C MET A 72 -9.29 -3.11 13.80
N VAL A 73 -7.98 -3.32 13.89
CA VAL A 73 -7.21 -4.20 13.00
C VAL A 73 -6.45 -5.20 13.86
N GLY A 74 -6.45 -6.46 13.46
CA GLY A 74 -5.65 -7.51 14.07
C GLY A 74 -4.75 -8.17 13.03
N MET A 75 -3.49 -8.37 13.38
CA MET A 75 -2.51 -9.04 12.54
C MET A 75 -1.72 -10.06 13.34
N GLN A 76 -1.54 -11.25 12.79
CA GLN A 76 -0.65 -12.27 13.35
C GLN A 76 0.24 -12.82 12.27
N GLY A 77 1.55 -12.82 12.48
CA GLY A 77 2.44 -13.29 11.44
C GLY A 77 3.90 -13.25 11.80
N VAL A 78 4.71 -13.27 10.75
CA VAL A 78 6.16 -13.29 10.85
C VAL A 78 6.70 -12.06 10.16
N SER A 79 7.59 -11.35 10.84
CA SER A 79 8.45 -10.30 10.28
C SER A 79 9.86 -10.82 10.13
N PHE A 80 10.54 -10.40 9.07
CA PHE A 80 11.94 -10.66 8.79
C PHE A 80 12.66 -9.34 8.55
N SER A 81 13.75 -9.12 9.28
CA SER A 81 14.67 -8.01 9.05
C SER A 81 15.75 -8.45 8.05
N ALA A 82 15.85 -7.72 6.94
CA ALA A 82 16.86 -7.99 5.92
C ALA A 82 18.28 -7.59 6.38
N PHE A 83 18.39 -6.74 7.40
CA PHE A 83 19.67 -6.20 7.87
C PHE A 83 20.45 -7.20 8.74
N ASP A 84 19.79 -7.78 9.74
CA ASP A 84 20.39 -8.69 10.71
C ASP A 84 19.88 -10.14 10.57
N GLN A 85 19.04 -10.40 9.58
CA GLN A 85 18.38 -11.69 9.32
C GLN A 85 17.54 -12.19 10.51
N GLN A 86 17.14 -11.30 11.41
CA GLN A 86 16.28 -11.67 12.52
C GLN A 86 14.85 -11.93 12.04
N LYS A 87 14.25 -12.96 12.63
CA LYS A 87 12.85 -13.33 12.46
C LYS A 87 12.13 -13.04 13.77
N SER A 88 10.96 -12.41 13.68
CA SER A 88 10.10 -12.15 14.84
C SER A 88 8.68 -12.63 14.57
N ASN A 89 8.11 -13.41 15.48
CA ASN A 89 6.71 -13.79 15.45
C ASN A 89 5.89 -12.72 16.20
N LEU A 90 5.01 -12.02 15.50
CA LEU A 90 4.33 -10.84 16.03
C LEU A 90 2.81 -11.01 16.08
N TRP A 91 2.22 -10.46 17.14
CA TRP A 91 0.80 -10.14 17.22
C TRP A 91 0.63 -8.63 17.29
N ILE A 92 -0.08 -8.05 16.33
CA ILE A 92 -0.26 -6.60 16.23
C ILE A 92 -1.76 -6.30 16.29
N ILE A 93 -2.13 -5.38 17.17
CA ILE A 93 -3.49 -4.87 17.30
C ILE A 93 -3.45 -3.37 17.09
N GLU A 94 -4.20 -2.89 16.11
CA GLU A 94 -4.36 -1.47 15.87
C GLU A 94 -5.77 -1.04 16.30
N ASN A 95 -5.85 -0.12 17.24
CA ASN A 95 -7.09 0.52 17.65
C ASN A 95 -7.13 1.91 17.01
N MET A 96 -7.89 2.02 15.92
CA MET A 96 -7.99 3.23 15.10
C MET A 96 -8.78 4.34 15.79
N LYS A 97 -9.71 3.98 16.70
CA LYS A 97 -10.46 4.96 17.50
C LYS A 97 -9.57 5.68 18.49
N ASP A 98 -8.66 4.94 19.13
CA ASP A 98 -7.74 5.49 20.13
C ASP A 98 -6.38 5.93 19.53
N GLY A 99 -6.16 5.67 18.23
CA GLY A 99 -4.91 5.95 17.54
C GLY A 99 -3.71 5.21 18.16
N LYS A 100 -3.90 3.96 18.59
CA LYS A 100 -2.87 3.15 19.26
C LYS A 100 -2.57 1.86 18.51
N ILE A 101 -1.30 1.48 18.52
CA ILE A 101 -0.83 0.20 18.02
C ILE A 101 -0.20 -0.54 19.20
N TYR A 102 -0.59 -1.80 19.38
CA TYR A 102 -0.04 -2.72 20.35
C TYR A 102 0.66 -3.84 19.59
N THR A 103 1.94 -4.05 19.87
CA THR A 103 2.74 -5.11 19.25
C THR A 103 3.23 -6.04 20.34
N TYR A 104 2.83 -7.29 20.27
CA TYR A 104 3.29 -8.35 21.15
C TYR A 104 4.24 -9.27 20.38
N ASP A 105 5.49 -9.33 20.84
CA ASP A 105 6.48 -10.25 20.32
C ASP A 105 6.30 -11.61 21.03
N LEU A 106 5.92 -12.62 20.25
CA LEU A 106 5.63 -13.96 20.74
C LEU A 106 6.89 -14.71 21.19
N ASP A 107 8.07 -14.32 20.70
CA ASP A 107 9.33 -14.98 21.03
C ASP A 107 9.89 -14.41 22.34
N SER A 108 9.99 -13.07 22.44
CA SER A 108 10.51 -12.40 23.63
C SER A 108 9.47 -12.22 24.75
N LYS A 109 8.18 -12.44 24.47
CA LYS A 109 7.04 -12.17 25.37
C LYS A 109 6.92 -10.72 25.79
N GLN A 110 7.49 -9.79 25.01
CA GLN A 110 7.42 -8.37 25.28
C GLN A 110 6.25 -7.71 24.53
N CYS A 111 5.65 -6.71 25.18
CA CYS A 111 4.57 -5.92 24.61
C CYS A 111 5.02 -4.47 24.46
N TYR A 112 4.84 -3.92 23.27
CA TYR A 112 5.18 -2.57 22.89
C TYR A 112 3.90 -1.80 22.55
N LYS A 113 3.89 -0.52 22.90
CA LYS A 113 2.80 0.40 22.58
C LYS A 113 3.35 1.57 21.80
N SER A 114 2.72 1.89 20.68
CA SER A 114 3.04 3.07 19.87
C SER A 114 1.77 3.83 19.47
N THR A 115 1.96 5.03 18.93
CA THR A 115 0.86 5.85 18.40
C THR A 115 0.75 5.62 16.91
N MET A 116 -0.48 5.48 16.41
CA MET A 116 -0.75 5.41 14.98
C MET A 116 -0.62 6.80 14.37
N PRO A 117 0.30 7.02 13.41
CA PRO A 117 0.51 8.35 12.85
C PRO A 117 -0.64 8.79 11.93
N ILE A 118 -1.31 7.84 11.28
CA ILE A 118 -2.31 8.07 10.23
C ILE A 118 -3.43 7.04 10.36
N GLN A 119 -4.68 7.47 10.34
CA GLN A 119 -5.81 6.55 10.24
C GLN A 119 -5.92 5.96 8.83
N PRO A 120 -6.12 4.64 8.68
CA PRO A 120 -6.25 4.03 7.37
C PRO A 120 -7.54 4.49 6.70
N LEU A 121 -7.48 4.64 5.38
CA LEU A 121 -8.64 5.05 4.58
C LEU A 121 -9.60 3.88 4.38
N THR A 122 -10.87 4.10 4.72
CA THR A 122 -11.95 3.12 4.46
C THR A 122 -12.52 3.25 3.05
N CYS A 123 -12.41 4.43 2.43
CA CYS A 123 -12.92 4.70 1.08
C CYS A 123 -11.86 5.39 0.24
N ILE A 124 -11.94 5.21 -1.07
CA ILE A 124 -11.19 6.04 -2.02
C ILE A 124 -11.70 7.48 -1.87
N PRO A 125 -10.87 8.44 -1.40
CA PRO A 125 -11.34 9.79 -1.16
C PRO A 125 -11.61 10.53 -2.47
N ASP A 126 -12.45 11.57 -2.43
CA ASP A 126 -12.73 12.41 -3.60
C ASP A 126 -11.48 13.11 -4.13
N THR A 127 -10.50 13.36 -3.27
CA THR A 127 -9.20 13.93 -3.62
C THR A 127 -8.24 12.94 -4.28
N ALA A 128 -8.59 11.65 -4.34
CA ALA A 128 -7.78 10.65 -5.01
C ALA A 128 -7.77 10.88 -6.52
N THR A 129 -6.60 10.70 -7.14
CA THR A 129 -6.42 10.75 -8.58
C THR A 129 -6.35 9.33 -9.14
N TYR A 130 -7.23 8.99 -10.08
CA TYR A 130 -7.14 7.72 -10.78
C TYR A 130 -5.88 7.68 -11.65
N ILE A 131 -5.12 6.58 -11.55
CA ILE A 131 -3.85 6.42 -12.27
C ILE A 131 -4.01 5.46 -13.45
N ARG A 132 -4.51 4.24 -13.19
CA ARG A 132 -4.65 3.18 -14.19
C ARG A 132 -5.45 2.01 -13.66
N SER A 133 -5.85 1.11 -14.55
CA SER A 133 -6.27 -0.24 -14.21
C SER A 133 -5.14 -1.23 -14.39
N VAL A 134 -5.15 -2.28 -13.57
CA VAL A 134 -4.22 -3.40 -13.64
C VAL A 134 -5.02 -4.69 -13.65
N THR A 135 -4.68 -5.60 -14.56
CA THR A 135 -5.27 -6.94 -14.61
C THR A 135 -4.36 -7.93 -13.91
N TYR A 136 -4.88 -8.63 -12.91
CA TYR A 136 -4.22 -9.73 -12.22
C TYR A 136 -4.76 -11.06 -12.73
N GLY A 137 -3.90 -12.04 -12.98
CA GLY A 137 -4.30 -13.36 -13.48
C GLY A 137 -4.22 -13.48 -15.01
N TYR A 138 -4.85 -14.53 -15.55
CA TYR A 138 -4.78 -14.85 -16.98
C TYR A 138 -6.07 -15.52 -17.48
N GLY A 139 -6.44 -15.24 -18.74
CA GLY A 139 -7.62 -15.81 -19.38
C GLY A 139 -8.93 -15.42 -18.69
N ASN A 140 -9.77 -16.41 -18.40
CA ASN A 140 -11.05 -16.22 -17.71
C ASN A 140 -10.92 -16.12 -16.17
N LYS A 141 -9.72 -16.23 -15.62
CA LYS A 141 -9.44 -16.09 -14.18
C LYS A 141 -8.64 -14.83 -13.94
N GLN A 142 -9.32 -13.70 -14.10
CA GLN A 142 -8.72 -12.38 -13.95
C GLN A 142 -9.47 -11.51 -12.97
N ILE A 143 -8.73 -10.68 -12.25
CA ILE A 143 -9.24 -9.62 -11.38
C ILE A 143 -8.76 -8.31 -11.97
N ILE A 144 -9.67 -7.38 -12.25
CA ILE A 144 -9.32 -6.03 -12.66
C ILE A 144 -9.29 -5.16 -11.41
N GLY A 145 -8.14 -4.54 -11.14
CA GLY A 145 -7.96 -3.58 -10.07
C GLY A 145 -7.78 -2.16 -10.62
N ASP A 146 -8.30 -1.18 -9.90
CA ASP A 146 -8.12 0.24 -10.21
C ASP A 146 -7.17 0.87 -9.19
N THR A 147 -6.09 1.46 -9.70
CA THR A 147 -5.06 2.11 -8.91
C THR A 147 -5.34 3.61 -8.77
N TRP A 148 -5.38 4.06 -7.52
CA TRP A 148 -5.60 5.43 -7.11
C TRP A 148 -4.37 5.98 -6.41
N LEU A 149 -4.01 7.21 -6.75
CA LEU A 149 -3.02 8.00 -6.04
C LEU A 149 -3.73 8.82 -4.97
N VAL A 150 -3.32 8.63 -3.73
CA VAL A 150 -3.83 9.35 -2.56
C VAL A 150 -2.67 10.06 -1.87
N LYS A 151 -2.87 11.31 -1.50
CA LYS A 151 -1.92 12.07 -0.68
C LYS A 151 -2.47 12.13 0.75
N ILE A 152 -1.71 11.60 1.70
CA ILE A 152 -2.08 11.58 3.11
C ILE A 152 -0.92 12.18 3.90
N ASP A 153 -1.11 13.41 4.37
CA ASP A 153 -0.04 14.18 5.02
C ASP A 153 1.24 14.24 4.16
N GLN A 154 2.37 13.76 4.65
CA GLN A 154 3.66 13.73 3.94
C GLN A 154 3.84 12.46 3.08
N ALA A 155 2.86 11.57 3.05
CA ALA A 155 2.90 10.32 2.31
C ALA A 155 2.14 10.41 0.99
N ILE A 156 2.73 9.83 -0.06
CA ILE A 156 2.04 9.45 -1.29
C ILE A 156 1.73 7.96 -1.22
N THR A 157 0.46 7.59 -1.39
CA THR A 157 0.02 6.20 -1.43
C THR A 157 -0.61 5.87 -2.78
N TYR A 158 -0.14 4.79 -3.41
CA TYR A 158 -0.81 4.12 -4.53
C TYR A 158 -1.60 2.95 -3.99
N SER A 159 -2.92 3.03 -4.02
CA SER A 159 -3.84 1.98 -3.57
C SER A 159 -4.55 1.36 -4.77
N THR A 160 -4.49 0.04 -4.91
CA THR A 160 -5.22 -0.70 -5.94
C THR A 160 -6.33 -1.51 -5.28
N VAL A 161 -7.56 -1.30 -5.72
CA VAL A 161 -8.76 -1.99 -5.23
C VAL A 161 -9.49 -2.71 -6.37
N SER A 162 -10.22 -3.78 -6.08
CA SER A 162 -10.98 -4.51 -7.11
C SER A 162 -12.09 -3.66 -7.73
N ARG A 163 -12.28 -3.79 -9.05
CA ARG A 163 -13.32 -3.08 -9.83
C ARG A 163 -14.72 -3.67 -9.71
N ASP A 164 -14.84 -4.91 -9.23
CA ASP A 164 -16.08 -5.69 -9.13
C ASP A 164 -17.17 -5.12 -8.19
N GLY A 165 -16.98 -3.90 -7.69
CA GLY A 165 -17.89 -3.24 -6.75
C GLY A 165 -17.68 -3.63 -5.30
N LEU A 166 -16.83 -4.62 -5.01
CA LEU A 166 -16.51 -5.03 -3.64
C LEU A 166 -15.38 -4.20 -3.03
N CYS A 167 -14.58 -3.51 -3.87
CA CYS A 167 -13.48 -2.65 -3.42
C CYS A 167 -12.45 -3.39 -2.55
N VAL A 168 -12.18 -4.66 -2.87
CA VAL A 168 -11.23 -5.48 -2.13
C VAL A 168 -9.83 -4.90 -2.32
N PRO A 169 -9.08 -4.59 -1.25
CA PRO A 169 -7.70 -4.13 -1.38
C PRO A 169 -6.83 -5.23 -2.03
N LEU A 170 -6.12 -4.88 -3.11
CA LEU A 170 -5.23 -5.80 -3.82
C LEU A 170 -3.76 -5.49 -3.53
N THR A 171 -3.36 -4.22 -3.67
CA THR A 171 -1.98 -3.77 -3.40
C THR A 171 -1.97 -2.34 -2.86
N GLY A 172 -0.99 -2.02 -2.01
CA GLY A 172 -0.78 -0.68 -1.47
C GLY A 172 0.71 -0.37 -1.42
N ASN A 173 1.11 0.78 -1.94
CA ASN A 173 2.51 1.25 -1.86
C ASN A 173 2.50 2.68 -1.33
N SER A 174 3.23 2.94 -0.25
CA SER A 174 3.31 4.26 0.36
C SER A 174 4.76 4.75 0.38
N PHE A 175 4.96 6.01 0.05
CA PHE A 175 6.26 6.67 -0.01
C PHE A 175 6.19 7.98 0.77
N LEU A 176 7.14 8.21 1.68
CA LEU A 176 7.30 9.51 2.35
C LEU A 176 8.00 10.48 1.39
N GLN A 177 7.44 11.69 1.24
CA GLN A 177 7.99 12.69 0.32
C GLN A 177 9.25 13.37 0.85
N ASN A 178 9.41 13.46 2.17
CA ASN A 178 10.58 14.02 2.84
C ASN A 178 10.85 13.23 4.14
N PRO A 179 11.89 12.37 4.20
CA PRO A 179 12.26 11.67 5.42
C PRO A 179 12.90 12.59 6.48
#